data_AF-A0A4P7UE42-F1
#
_entry.id   AF-A0A4P7UE42-F1
#
_cell.length_a   1.000
_cell.length_b   1.000
_cell.length_c   1.000
_cell.angle_alpha   90.00
_cell.angle_beta   90.00
_cell.angle_gamma   90.00
#
_symmetry.space_group_name_H-M   'P 1'
#
loop_
_entity.id
_entity.type
_entity.pdbx_description
1 polymer ?
#
loop_
_entity_poly.entity_id
_entity_poly.type
_entity_poly.pdbx_seq_one_letter_code
_entity_poly.pdbx_strand_id
1 'polypeptide(L)'
;MFSIGPAELVVFLLIPMLALWIWWFVMLIEALRVPGHRWTAAGHNQVLYVVGMFVVGWLGTLLYVLIPRKDLKARGGTAAA
;
A
#
# COMPACT_ATOMS: atom_id res chain seq x y z
N MET A 1 -24.09 -16.00 -15.00
CA MET A 1 -23.47 -15.75 -13.68
C MET A 1 -21.99 -16.05 -13.84
N PHE A 2 -21.12 -15.05 -13.78
CA PHE A 2 -19.68 -15.26 -13.97
C PHE A 2 -19.13 -15.99 -12.74
N SER A 3 -18.76 -17.26 -12.91
CA SER A 3 -18.03 -18.01 -11.89
C SER A 3 -16.58 -17.54 -11.92
N ILE A 4 -16.27 -16.50 -11.14
CA ILE A 4 -14.88 -16.06 -10.92
C ILE A 4 -14.26 -17.07 -9.96
N GLY A 5 -13.36 -17.90 -10.47
CA GLY A 5 -12.59 -18.81 -9.63
C GLY A 5 -11.58 -18.05 -8.76
N PRO A 6 -11.01 -18.72 -7.74
CA PRO A 6 -10.04 -18.10 -6.84
C PRO A 6 -8.78 -17.62 -7.57
N ALA A 7 -8.37 -18.30 -8.65
CA ALA A 7 -7.22 -17.90 -9.44
C ALA A 7 -7.46 -16.57 -10.18
N GLU A 8 -8.63 -16.41 -10.80
CA GLU A 8 -9.02 -15.22 -11.53
C GLU A 8 -9.16 -14.01 -10.59
N LEU A 9 -9.73 -14.23 -9.39
CA LEU A 9 -9.81 -13.21 -8.36
C LEU A 9 -8.43 -12.75 -7.90
N VAL A 10 -7.51 -13.71 -7.68
CA VAL A 10 -6.13 -13.42 -7.29
C VAL A 10 -5.46 -12.58 -8.37
N VAL A 11 -5.50 -13.00 -9.63
CA VAL A 11 -4.90 -12.25 -10.75
C VAL A 11 -5.50 -10.85 -10.89
N PHE A 12 -6.82 -10.73 -10.82
CA PHE A 12 -7.54 -9.47 -10.92
C PHE A 12 -7.15 -8.48 -9.81
N LEU A 13 -6.82 -8.96 -8.61
CA LEU A 13 -6.37 -8.12 -7.49
C LEU A 13 -4.85 -7.87 -7.52
N LEU A 14 -4.05 -8.88 -7.88
CA LEU A 14 -2.59 -8.80 -7.85
C LEU A 14 -2.05 -7.83 -8.89
N ILE A 15 -2.59 -7.82 -10.10
CA ILE A 15 -2.13 -6.93 -11.17
C ILE A 15 -2.26 -5.45 -10.77
N PRO A 16 -3.45 -4.93 -10.40
CA PRO A 16 -3.56 -3.53 -9.99
C PRO A 16 -2.79 -3.23 -8.72
N MET A 17 -2.72 -4.17 -7.76
CA MET A 17 -1.90 -4.02 -6.56
C MET A 17 -0.42 -3.83 -6.91
N LEU A 18 0.12 -4.68 -7.78
CA LEU A 18 1.51 -4.62 -8.22
C LEU A 18 1.78 -3.34 -9.01
N ALA A 19 0.87 -2.94 -9.91
CA ALA A 19 0.98 -1.69 -10.66
C ALA A 19 1.02 -0.46 -9.73
N LEU A 20 0.12 -0.41 -8.73
CA LEU A 20 0.12 0.64 -7.71
C LEU A 20 1.43 0.64 -6.91
N TRP A 21 1.94 -0.53 -6.56
CA TRP A 21 3.17 -0.67 -5.78
C TRP A 21 4.40 -0.19 -6.58
N ILE A 22 4.49 -0.57 -7.85
CA ILE A 22 5.55 -0.12 -8.77
C ILE A 22 5.46 1.40 -8.96
N TRP A 23 4.27 1.93 -9.24
CA TRP A 23 4.08 3.37 -9.42
C TRP A 23 4.46 4.17 -8.17
N TRP A 24 4.05 3.70 -6.99
CA TRP A 24 4.42 4.31 -5.71
C TRP A 24 5.95 4.33 -5.50
N PHE A 25 6.63 3.23 -5.83
CA PHE A 25 8.09 3.14 -5.70
C PHE A 25 8.81 4.05 -6.71
N VAL A 26 8.31 4.15 -7.94
CA VAL A 26 8.85 5.06 -8.96
C VAL A 26 8.75 6.52 -8.49
N MET A 27 7.61 6.94 -7.94
CA MET A 27 7.44 8.30 -7.41
C MET A 27 8.43 8.60 -6.27
N LEU A 28 8.71 7.63 -5.40
CA LEU A 28 9.70 7.78 -4.34
C LEU A 28 11.12 7.97 -4.92
N ILE A 29 11.49 7.16 -5.91
CA ILE A 29 12.77 7.28 -6.61
C ILE A 29 12.89 8.63 -7.30
N GLU A 30 11.87 9.06 -8.03
CA GLU A 30 11.85 10.37 -8.69
C GLU A 30 12.02 11.50 -7.67
N ALA A 31 11.32 11.41 -6.54
CA ALA A 31 11.45 12.42 -5.49
C ALA A 31 12.87 12.50 -4.94
N LEU A 32 13.57 11.37 -4.80
CA LEU A 32 14.96 11.31 -4.37
C LEU A 32 15.96 11.74 -5.45
N ARG A 33 15.62 11.55 -6.73
CA ARG A 33 16.44 12.01 -7.87
C ARG A 33 16.42 13.52 -8.05
N VAL A 34 15.33 14.20 -7.65
CA VAL A 34 15.24 15.66 -7.73
C VAL A 34 16.08 16.28 -6.61
N PRO A 35 17.09 17.12 -6.93
CA PRO A 35 17.94 17.75 -5.92
C PRO A 35 17.13 18.64 -4.97
N GLY A 36 17.47 18.63 -3.68
CA GLY A 36 16.74 19.38 -2.64
C GLY A 36 16.59 20.88 -2.90
N HIS A 37 17.55 21.52 -3.57
CA HIS A 37 17.45 22.95 -3.91
C HIS A 37 16.26 23.27 -4.84
N ARG A 38 15.84 22.32 -5.69
CA ARG A 38 14.66 22.50 -6.55
C ARG A 38 13.36 22.42 -5.76
N TRP A 39 13.31 21.58 -4.72
CA TRP A 39 12.19 21.50 -3.80
C TRP A 39 12.03 22.80 -3.01
N THR A 40 13.14 23.31 -2.47
CA THR A 40 13.12 24.57 -1.71
C THR A 40 12.75 25.76 -2.60
N ALA A 41 13.21 25.78 -3.86
CA ALA A 41 12.81 26.81 -4.83
C ALA A 41 11.32 26.78 -5.15
N ALA A 42 10.69 25.61 -5.10
CA ALA A 42 9.25 25.43 -5.25
C ALA A 42 8.45 25.66 -3.94
N GLY A 43 9.11 26.07 -2.84
CA GLY A 43 8.45 26.26 -1.54
C GLY A 43 8.08 24.95 -0.82
N HIS A 44 8.67 23.82 -1.24
CA HIS A 44 8.37 22.50 -0.69
C HIS A 44 9.58 21.88 0.04
N ASN A 45 9.29 20.95 0.94
CA ASN A 45 10.30 20.19 1.67
C ASN A 45 10.33 18.74 1.15
N GLN A 46 11.42 18.36 0.50
CA GLN A 46 11.65 17.01 -0.04
C GLN A 46 11.53 15.94 1.04
N VAL A 47 12.11 16.18 2.23
CA VAL A 47 12.08 15.22 3.34
C VAL A 47 10.65 15.01 3.81
N LEU A 48 9.85 16.08 3.92
CA LEU A 48 8.45 15.97 4.31
C LEU A 48 7.64 15.16 3.29
N TYR A 49 7.89 15.36 1.99
CA TYR A 49 7.24 14.57 0.93
C TYR A 49 7.60 13.08 1.03
N VAL A 50 8.88 12.76 1.17
CA VAL A 50 9.37 11.37 1.25
C VAL A 50 8.83 10.68 2.52
N VAL A 51 8.90 11.36 3.68
CA VAL A 51 8.36 10.83 4.93
C VAL A 51 6.85 10.64 4.83
N GLY A 52 6.12 11.60 4.26
CA GLY A 52 4.68 11.49 4.03
C GLY A 52 4.33 10.28 3.16
N MET A 53 5.06 10.06 2.07
CA MET A 53 4.94 8.88 1.21
C MET A 53 5.10 7.58 2.03
N PHE A 54 6.16 7.47 2.83
CA PHE A 54 6.42 6.30 3.67
C PHE A 54 5.29 6.03 4.69
N VAL A 55 4.83 7.08 5.37
CA VAL A 55 3.76 6.96 6.36
C VAL A 55 2.47 6.47 5.72
N VAL A 56 2.08 7.01 4.56
CA VAL A 56 0.87 6.58 3.83
C VAL A 56 0.96 5.11 3.42
N GLY A 57 2.11 4.67 2.91
CA GLY A 57 2.32 3.25 2.56
C GLY A 57 2.17 2.32 3.77
N TRP A 58 2.79 2.68 4.89
CA TRP A 58 2.68 1.90 6.13
C TRP A 58 1.27 1.89 6.73
N LEU A 59 0.55 3.00 6.66
CA LEU A 59 -0.80 3.12 7.19
C LEU A 59 -1.75 2.13 6.50
N GLY A 60 -1.64 2.01 5.17
CA GLY A 60 -2.43 1.04 4.40
C GLY A 60 -2.18 -0.41 4.85
N THR A 61 -0.92 -0.78 5.07
CA THR A 61 -0.57 -2.11 5.60
C THR A 61 -1.10 -2.33 7.02
N LEU A 62 -0.94 -1.35 7.91
CA LEU A 62 -1.42 -1.44 9.29
C LEU A 62 -2.94 -1.66 9.36
N LEU A 63 -3.72 -0.91 8.57
CA LEU A 63 -5.17 -1.06 8.51
C LEU A 63 -5.57 -2.46 8.01
N TYR A 64 -4.89 -2.97 6.98
CA TYR A 64 -5.13 -4.32 6.47
C TYR A 64 -4.80 -5.41 7.50
N VAL A 65 -3.73 -5.28 8.28
CA VAL A 65 -3.36 -6.30 9.27
C VAL A 65 -4.27 -6.25 10.50
N LEU A 66 -4.68 -5.07 10.95
CA LEU A 66 -5.35 -4.91 12.23
C LEU A 66 -6.86 -5.16 12.18
N ILE A 67 -7.52 -4.86 11.06
CA ILE A 67 -8.99 -4.92 10.95
C ILE A 67 -9.47 -6.39 10.77
N PRO A 68 -9.19 -7.07 9.64
CA PRO A 68 -9.71 -8.41 9.38
C PRO A 68 -9.11 -9.50 10.28
N ARG A 69 -7.85 -9.36 10.70
CA ARG A 69 -7.14 -10.43 11.43
C ARG A 69 -7.65 -10.64 12.85
N LYS A 70 -8.18 -9.58 13.49
CA LYS A 70 -8.79 -9.68 14.82
C LYS A 70 -10.11 -10.43 14.78
N ASP A 71 -10.96 -10.13 13.80
CA ASP A 71 -12.27 -10.77 13.66
C ASP A 71 -12.17 -12.24 13.22
N LEU A 72 -11.24 -12.56 12.31
CA LEU A 72 -11.01 -13.95 11.90
C LEU A 72 -10.46 -14.81 13.05
N LYS A 73 -9.61 -14.24 13.91
CA LYS A 73 -9.11 -14.95 15.10
C LYS A 73 -10.20 -15.13 16.16
N ALA A 74 -11.11 -14.16 16.30
CA ALA A 74 -12.22 -14.24 17.24
C ALA A 74 -13.27 -15.29 16.83
N ARG A 75 -13.50 -15.50 15.53
CA ARG A 75 -14.54 -16.41 15.01
C ARG A 75 -14.03 -17.77 14.55
N GLY A 76 -12.73 -17.91 14.27
CA GLY A 76 -12.12 -19.20 13.88
C GLY A 76 -11.84 -20.16 15.05
N GLY A 77 -11.90 -19.68 16.31
CA GLY A 77 -11.70 -20.51 17.50
C GLY A 77 -12.91 -21.36 17.91
N THR A 78 -14.10 -21.11 17.36
CA THR A 78 -15.35 -21.77 17.76
C THR A 78 -15.69 -23.00 16.91
N ALA A 79 -14.92 -23.30 15.86
CA ALA A 79 -15.16 -24.46 15.00
C ALA A 79 -14.51 -25.76 15.52
N ALA A 80 -13.90 -25.75 16.71
CA ALA A 80 -13.18 -26.88 17.29
C ALA A 80 -13.53 -27.15 18.77
N ALA A 81 -14.79 -26.93 19.16
CA ALA A 81 -15.33 -27.34 20.47
C ALA A 81 -16.65 -28.10 20.29
#